data_AF-A0A7J4LYX6-F1
#
_entry.id   AF-A0A7J4LYX6-F1
#
_cell.length_a   1.000
_cell.length_b   1.000
_cell.length_c   1.000
_cell.angle_alpha   90.00
_cell.angle_beta   90.00
_cell.angle_gamma   90.00
#
_symmetry.space_group_name_H-M   'P 1'
#
loop_
_entity.id
_entity.type
_entity.pdbx_description
1 polymer ?
#
loop_
_entity_poly.entity_id
_entity_poly.type
_entity_poly.pdbx_seq_one_letter_code
_entity_poly.pdbx_strand_id
1 'polypeptide(L)' 'FKKVPCALVSDAGLTQLPPGTKTALGVGPWRSSEIDQFTKGFKLL' A
#
# COMPACT_ATOMS: atom_id res chain seq x y z
N PHE A 1 -16.43 -0.29 8.73
CA PHE A 1 -15.10 -0.14 8.10
C PHE A 1 -14.60 1.29 8.32
N LYS A 2 -13.46 1.47 9.01
CA LYS A 2 -12.82 2.78 9.09
C LYS A 2 -12.33 3.12 7.67
N LYS A 3 -12.73 4.27 7.12
CA LYS A 3 -12.28 4.72 5.79
C LYS A 3 -10.86 5.30 5.90
N VAL A 4 -9.89 4.42 6.17
CA VAL A 4 -8.47 4.79 6.17
C VAL A 4 -8.09 5.14 4.73
N PRO A 5 -7.53 6.34 4.45
CA PRO A 5 -7.09 6.69 3.11
C PRO A 5 -6.01 5.72 2.67
N CYS A 6 -6.08 5.28 1.41
CA CYS A 6 -5.09 4.40 0.83
C CYS A 6 -4.96 4.61 -0.67
N ALA A 7 -3.82 4.23 -1.22
CA ALA A 7 -3.55 4.28 -2.64
C ALA A 7 -2.81 3.00 -3.06
N LEU A 8 -3.39 2.27 -4.00
CA LEU A 8 -2.75 1.13 -4.62
C LEU A 8 -1.95 1.62 -5.83
N VAL A 9 -0.63 1.45 -5.78
CA VAL A 9 0.29 1.89 -6.81
C VAL A 9 0.45 0.78 -7.85
N SER A 10 0.29 1.14 -9.12
CA SER A 10 0.58 0.29 -10.26
C SER A 10 1.79 0.83 -11.02
N ASP A 11 2.63 -0.07 -11.51
CA ASP A 11 3.74 0.25 -12.39
C ASP A 11 3.21 0.85 -13.71
N ALA A 12 3.85 1.93 -14.16
CA ALA A 12 3.49 2.62 -15.40
C ALA A 12 3.94 1.85 -16.66
N GLY A 13 4.71 0.76 -16.51
CA GLY A 13 5.34 0.02 -17.60
C GLY A 13 6.66 0.63 -18.07
N LEU A 14 7.24 1.53 -17.29
CA LEU A 14 8.55 2.14 -17.58
C LEU A 14 9.70 1.39 -16.89
N THR A 15 9.43 0.19 -16.37
CA THR A 15 10.37 -0.69 -15.68
C THR A 15 10.33 -2.10 -16.29
N GLN A 16 10.88 -3.11 -15.59
CA GLN A 16 10.90 -4.50 -16.07
C GLN A 16 9.55 -5.23 -15.90
N LEU A 17 8.58 -4.62 -15.21
CA LEU A 17 7.28 -5.23 -14.98
C LEU A 17 6.29 -4.85 -16.08
N PRO A 18 5.29 -5.72 -16.38
CA PRO A 18 4.21 -5.35 -17.27
C PRO A 18 3.47 -4.08 -16.78
N PRO A 19 3.04 -3.19 -17.69
CA PRO A 19 2.22 -2.04 -17.32
C PRO A 19 0.98 -2.45 -16.51
N GLY A 20 0.67 -1.70 -15.46
CA GLY A 20 -0.47 -1.94 -14.57
C GLY A 20 -0.19 -2.92 -13.42
N THR A 21 0.99 -3.54 -13.36
CA THR A 21 1.39 -4.44 -12.25
C THR A 21 1.30 -3.70 -10.91
N LYS A 22 0.57 -4.25 -9.94
CA LYS A 22 0.46 -3.65 -8.60
C LYS A 22 1.78 -3.86 -7.86
N THR A 23 2.41 -2.78 -7.39
CA THR A 23 3.77 -2.84 -6.82
C THR A 23 3.82 -2.44 -5.34
N ALA A 24 2.96 -1.52 -4.90
CA ALA A 24 2.96 -1.05 -3.53
C ALA A 24 1.55 -0.61 -3.09
N LEU A 25 1.32 -0.62 -1.78
CA LEU A 25 0.12 -0.10 -1.14
C LEU A 25 0.51 0.98 -0.12
N GLY A 26 0.12 2.23 -0.38
CA GLY A 26 0.18 3.30 0.60
C GLY A 26 -1.06 3.25 1.50
N VAL A 27 -0.87 3.30 2.81
CA VAL A 27 -1.96 3.37 3.81
C VAL A 27 -1.71 4.58 4.71
N GLY A 28 -2.63 5.54 4.70
CA GLY A 28 -2.54 6.78 5.46
C GLY A 28 -2.52 8.05 4.60
N PRO A 29 -2.25 9.22 5.22
CA PRO A 29 -1.93 9.39 6.64
C PRO A 29 -3.12 9.04 7.55
N TRP A 30 -2.86 8.33 8.64
CA TRP A 30 -3.88 7.91 9.62
C TRP A 30 -3.25 7.54 10.97
N ARG A 31 -4.05 7.19 11.98
CA ARG A 31 -3.55 6.74 13.29
C ARG A 31 -2.87 5.37 13.16
N SER A 32 -1.63 5.24 13.67
CA SER A 32 -0.85 4.00 13.60
C SER A 32 -1.62 2.79 14.11
N SER A 33 -2.25 2.89 15.29
CA SER A 33 -3.00 1.76 15.90
C SER A 33 -4.18 1.25 15.05
N GLU A 34 -4.67 2.06 14.11
CA GLU A 34 -5.72 1.69 13.17
C GLU A 34 -5.13 1.17 11.84
N ILE A 35 -3.98 1.69 11.41
CA ILE A 35 -3.21 1.15 10.27
C ILE A 35 -2.65 -0.24 10.59
N ASP A 36 -2.15 -0.44 11.80
CA ASP A 36 -1.50 -1.67 12.27
C ASP A 36 -2.45 -2.88 12.27
N GLN A 37 -3.77 -2.65 12.26
CA GLN A 37 -4.77 -3.70 12.07
C GLN A 37 -4.58 -4.43 10.72
N PHE A 38 -3.99 -3.75 9.74
CA PHE A 38 -3.72 -4.26 8.40
C PHE A 38 -2.25 -4.62 8.18
N THR A 39 -1.31 -3.85 8.75
CA THR A 39 0.11 -3.91 8.36
C THR A 39 1.04 -4.57 9.36
N LYS A 40 0.64 -4.76 10.63
CA LYS A 40 1.55 -5.23 11.71
C LYS A 40 2.19 -6.60 11.49
N GLY A 41 1.60 -7.42 10.61
CA GLY A 41 2.12 -8.75 10.29
C GLY A 41 3.23 -8.75 9.25
N PHE A 42 3.48 -7.61 8.58
CA PHE A 42 4.54 -7.48 7.58
C PHE A 42 5.88 -7.15 8.25
N LYS A 43 6.95 -7.67 7.67
CA LYS A 43 8.31 -7.26 8.03
C LYS A 43 8.61 -5.89 7.42
N LEU A 44 9.48 -5.14 8.07
CA LEU A 44 10.10 -3.98 7.43
C LEU A 44 10.93 -4.46 6.23
N LEU A 45 10.98 -3.62 5.18
CA LEU A 45 11.68 -3.89 3.93
C LEU A 45 13.20 -3.98 4.15
#